data_AF-A0AB36ZFD1-F1
#
_entry.id   AF-A0AB36ZFD1-F1
#
_cell.length_a   1.000
_cell.length_b   1.000
_cell.length_c   1.000
_cell.angle_alpha   90.00
_cell.angle_beta   90.00
_cell.angle_gamma   90.00
#
_symmetry.space_group_name_H-M   'P 1'
#
loop_
_entity.id
_entity.type
_entity.pdbx_description
1 polymer ?
#
loop_
_entity_poly.entity_id
_entity_poly.type
_entity_poly.pdbx_seq_one_letter_code
_entity_poly.pdbx_strand_id
1 'polypeptide(L)'
;MSETPASLVGQVVHVRQDGTTVRLSTAFMAPSTVFSRGQEFIVTDEVLEAGLDRNGQLLAWLSTLDDLSAPIGRGPWPEGMSKFIRGTPEWSEARENARQRAWRLPGRDEQAQALREVQREFGPSMPTHSVVQRSRGEGAPPLTR
;
A
#
# COMPACT_ATOMS: atom_id res chain seq x y z
N MET A 1 -3.68 -25.76 16.86
CA MET A 1 -3.32 -25.28 18.21
C MET A 1 -3.57 -23.79 18.20
N SER A 2 -4.51 -23.28 19.01
CA SER A 2 -4.78 -21.84 19.06
C SER A 2 -3.60 -21.16 19.75
N GLU A 3 -2.91 -20.25 19.05
CA GLU A 3 -1.86 -19.44 19.66
C GLU A 3 -2.45 -18.59 20.79
N THR A 4 -1.69 -18.45 21.87
CA THR A 4 -2.08 -17.56 22.98
C THR A 4 -1.78 -16.12 22.57
N PRO A 5 -2.65 -15.13 22.84
CA PRO A 5 -2.40 -13.72 22.48
C PRO A 5 -0.99 -13.22 22.81
N ALA A 6 -0.43 -13.65 23.95
CA ALA A 6 0.92 -13.30 24.39
C ALA A 6 2.04 -13.72 23.42
N SER A 7 1.84 -14.75 22.58
CA SER A 7 2.86 -15.15 21.59
C SER A 7 3.03 -14.14 20.47
N LEU A 8 2.04 -13.26 20.24
CA LEU A 8 2.09 -12.23 19.20
C LEU A 8 3.04 -11.09 19.56
N VAL A 9 3.32 -10.87 20.85
CA VAL A 9 4.19 -9.77 21.28
C VAL A 9 5.61 -9.98 20.75
N GLY A 10 6.18 -8.92 20.19
CA GLY A 10 7.48 -8.93 19.54
C GLY A 10 7.47 -9.43 18.09
N GLN A 11 6.35 -9.95 17.59
CA GLN A 11 6.25 -10.35 16.17
C GLN A 11 6.17 -9.10 15.28
N VAL A 12 6.87 -9.17 14.14
CA VAL A 12 6.68 -8.22 13.04
C VAL A 12 5.42 -8.62 12.27
N VAL A 13 4.60 -7.65 11.92
CA VAL A 13 3.48 -7.80 11.00
C VAL A 13 3.60 -6.79 9.87
N HIS A 14 3.02 -7.11 8.73
CA HIS A 14 3.04 -6.26 7.56
C HIS A 14 1.63 -5.94 7.07
N VAL A 15 1.45 -4.73 6.53
CA VAL A 15 0.16 -4.22 6.08
C VAL A 15 0.00 -4.48 4.59
N ARG A 16 -1.03 -5.24 4.19
CA ARG A 16 -1.33 -5.62 2.81
C ARG A 16 -2.27 -4.66 2.10
N GLN A 17 -3.04 -3.86 2.84
CA GLN A 17 -4.02 -2.96 2.25
C GLN A 17 -3.74 -1.50 2.64
N ASP A 18 -3.81 -0.60 1.66
CA ASP A 18 -3.73 0.84 1.93
C ASP A 18 -4.94 1.32 2.74
N GLY A 19 -4.70 2.26 3.66
CA GLY A 19 -5.74 2.80 4.53
C GLY A 19 -6.09 1.89 5.69
N THR A 20 -5.31 0.84 5.93
CA THR A 20 -5.53 -0.05 7.08
C THR A 20 -5.34 0.74 8.37
N THR A 21 -6.40 0.83 9.15
CA THR A 21 -6.41 1.63 10.38
C THR A 21 -6.24 0.70 11.57
N VAL A 22 -5.20 0.91 12.37
CA VAL A 22 -4.90 0.10 13.55
C VAL A 22 -4.81 1.02 14.76
N ARG A 23 -5.42 0.60 15.86
CA ARG A 23 -5.23 1.24 17.16
C ARG A 23 -4.01 0.59 17.84
N LEU A 24 -2.98 1.40 18.09
CA LEU A 24 -1.73 0.92 18.69
C LEU A 24 -1.63 1.17 20.20
N SER A 25 -2.62 1.86 20.78
CA SER A 25 -2.62 2.26 22.19
C SER A 25 -3.99 2.17 22.83
N THR A 26 -4.02 1.75 24.10
CA THR A 26 -5.22 1.68 24.93
C THR A 26 -5.65 3.04 25.49
N ALA A 27 -4.83 4.08 25.36
CA ALA A 27 -5.14 5.40 25.93
C ALA A 27 -6.47 5.94 25.40
N PHE A 28 -7.23 6.61 26.28
CA PHE A 28 -8.60 7.07 26.03
C PHE A 28 -8.73 7.98 24.79
N MET A 29 -7.68 8.73 24.45
CA MET A 29 -7.60 9.57 23.25
C MET A 29 -6.45 9.17 22.31
N ALA A 30 -6.02 7.90 22.35
CA ALA A 30 -5.00 7.42 21.42
C ALA A 30 -5.51 7.54 19.97
N PRO A 31 -4.77 8.22 19.07
CA PRO A 31 -5.12 8.23 17.66
C PRO A 31 -4.95 6.84 17.07
N SER A 32 -5.85 6.46 16.18
CA SER A 32 -5.60 5.31 15.30
C SER A 32 -4.52 5.69 14.29
N THR A 33 -3.63 4.76 13.99
CA THR A 33 -2.63 4.92 12.93
C THR A 33 -3.18 4.34 11.64
N VAL A 34 -3.13 5.14 10.57
CA VAL A 34 -3.46 4.69 9.22
C VAL A 34 -2.16 4.26 8.55
N PHE A 35 -2.14 3.01 8.12
CA PHE A 35 -1.00 2.41 7.47
C PHE A 35 -1.20 2.30 5.96
N SER A 36 -0.09 2.46 5.24
CA SER A 36 0.03 2.15 3.82
C SER A 36 0.47 0.70 3.63
N ARG A 37 0.14 0.14 2.46
CA ARG A 37 0.57 -1.16 2.01
C ARG A 37 2.10 -1.26 2.01
N GLY A 38 2.63 -2.38 2.49
CA GLY A 38 4.05 -2.63 2.61
C GLY A 38 4.72 -1.97 3.81
N GLN A 39 3.98 -1.28 4.68
CA GLN A 39 4.47 -0.89 5.99
C GLN A 39 4.49 -2.09 6.94
N GLU A 40 5.42 -2.03 7.87
CA GLU A 40 5.64 -3.05 8.88
C GLU A 40 5.61 -2.40 10.26
N PHE A 41 5.14 -3.13 11.26
CA PHE A 41 5.25 -2.73 12.65
C PHE A 41 5.38 -3.94 13.55
N ILE A 42 5.86 -3.72 14.78
CA ILE A 42 6.00 -4.76 15.80
C ILE A 42 4.74 -4.74 16.65
N VAL A 43 4.17 -5.91 16.90
CA VAL A 43 3.10 -6.07 17.88
C VAL A 43 3.72 -5.94 19.27
N THR A 44 3.51 -4.82 19.95
CA THR A 44 3.92 -4.63 21.34
C THR A 44 2.83 -5.13 22.29
N ASP A 45 3.12 -5.20 23.59
CA ASP A 45 2.10 -5.46 24.61
C ASP A 45 0.95 -4.46 24.52
N GLU A 46 1.26 -3.18 24.31
CA GLU A 46 0.26 -2.11 24.18
C GLU A 46 -0.62 -2.29 22.94
N VAL A 47 -0.05 -2.70 21.80
CA VAL A 47 -0.80 -3.01 20.59
C VAL A 47 -1.70 -4.22 20.82
N LEU A 48 -1.21 -5.25 21.52
CA LEU A 48 -1.97 -6.44 21.84
C LEU A 48 -3.16 -6.07 22.75
N GLU A 49 -2.93 -5.31 23.81
CA GLU A 49 -3.98 -4.85 24.72
C GLU A 49 -5.01 -3.97 24.01
N ALA A 50 -4.57 -3.05 23.13
CA ALA A 50 -5.46 -2.23 22.30
C ALA A 50 -6.26 -3.08 21.30
N GLY A 51 -5.75 -4.27 20.98
CA GLY A 51 -6.32 -5.26 20.09
C GLY A 51 -7.26 -6.26 20.75
N LEU A 52 -7.61 -6.09 22.03
CA LEU A 52 -8.60 -6.92 22.72
C LEU A 52 -9.97 -6.24 22.78
N ASP A 53 -11.04 -7.03 22.63
CA ASP A 53 -12.40 -6.60 22.90
C ASP A 53 -12.72 -6.61 24.41
N ARG A 54 -13.93 -6.16 24.76
CA ARG A 54 -14.40 -6.14 26.17
C ARG A 54 -14.47 -7.52 26.84
N ASN A 55 -14.40 -8.61 26.07
CA ASN A 55 -14.42 -9.98 26.54
C ASN A 55 -13.01 -10.61 26.55
N GLY A 56 -11.96 -9.81 26.28
CA GLY A 56 -10.59 -10.29 26.17
C GLY A 56 -10.33 -11.12 24.91
N GLN A 57 -11.19 -11.03 23.88
CA GLN A 57 -10.99 -11.69 22.59
C GLN A 57 -10.18 -10.79 21.66
N LEU A 58 -9.32 -11.39 20.83
CA LEU A 58 -8.58 -10.65 19.81
C LEU A 58 -9.55 -10.05 18.78
N LEU A 59 -9.35 -8.77 18.47
CA LEU A 59 -10.02 -8.11 17.36
C LEU A 59 -9.70 -8.84 16.04
N ALA A 60 -10.62 -8.74 15.08
CA ALA A 60 -10.60 -9.49 13.83
C ALA A 60 -9.25 -9.42 13.08
N TRP A 61 -8.55 -8.29 13.11
CA TRP A 61 -7.28 -8.14 12.39
C TRP A 61 -6.12 -8.92 13.03
N LEU A 62 -6.11 -9.11 14.36
CA LEU A 62 -5.10 -9.93 15.05
C LEU A 62 -5.41 -11.43 14.95
N SER A 63 -6.69 -11.80 14.91
CA SER A 63 -7.10 -13.20 14.81
C SER A 63 -7.02 -13.77 13.38
N THR A 64 -6.79 -12.92 12.37
CA THR A 64 -6.74 -13.30 10.94
C THR A 64 -5.37 -13.10 10.30
N LEU A 65 -4.29 -12.92 11.08
CA LEU A 65 -2.94 -12.65 10.54
C LEU A 65 -2.40 -13.74 9.59
N ASP A 66 -2.91 -14.98 9.73
CA ASP A 66 -2.55 -16.12 8.90
C ASP A 66 -3.44 -16.25 7.63
N ASP A 67 -4.52 -15.48 7.53
CA ASP A 67 -5.37 -15.43 6.36
C ASP A 67 -4.70 -14.56 5.28
N LEU A 68 -4.52 -15.11 4.07
CA LEU A 68 -3.93 -14.41 2.94
C LEU A 68 -4.78 -13.22 2.46
N SER A 69 -6.09 -13.25 2.73
CA SER A 69 -7.03 -12.19 2.39
C SER A 69 -7.12 -11.08 3.45
N ALA A 70 -6.56 -11.29 4.64
CA ALA A 70 -6.56 -10.29 5.70
C ALA A 70 -5.75 -9.03 5.30
N PRO A 71 -6.15 -7.84 5.79
CA PRO A 71 -5.45 -6.59 5.50
C PRO A 71 -4.06 -6.52 6.14
N ILE A 72 -3.76 -7.38 7.11
CA ILE A 72 -2.47 -7.48 7.82
C ILE A 72 -2.03 -8.93 7.81
N GLY A 73 -0.74 -9.18 7.57
CA GLY A 73 -0.14 -10.51 7.59
C GLY A 73 1.02 -10.61 8.59
N ARG A 74 1.39 -11.83 8.95
CA ARG A 74 2.57 -12.08 9.79
C ARG A 74 3.89 -11.91 9.07
N GLY A 75 4.91 -11.55 9.85
CA GLY A 75 6.28 -11.43 9.41
C GLY A 75 6.55 -10.14 8.63
N PRO A 76 7.80 -9.97 8.17
CA PRO A 76 8.15 -8.86 7.28
C PRO A 76 7.36 -8.93 5.98
N TRP A 77 7.34 -7.82 5.24
CA TRP A 77 6.74 -7.75 3.93
C TRP A 77 7.35 -8.83 3.02
N PRO A 78 6.52 -9.67 2.34
CA PRO A 78 7.05 -10.78 1.55
C PRO A 78 8.00 -10.30 0.45
N GLU A 79 9.13 -11.00 0.33
CA GLU A 79 10.11 -10.71 -0.71
C GLU A 79 9.48 -10.85 -2.11
N GLY A 80 9.78 -9.90 -2.99
CA GLY A 80 9.24 -9.87 -4.36
C GLY A 80 7.79 -9.39 -4.47
N MET A 81 7.08 -9.12 -3.37
CA MET A 81 5.75 -8.53 -3.44
C MET A 81 5.85 -7.00 -3.63
N SER A 82 5.15 -6.46 -4.63
CA SER A 82 5.14 -5.00 -4.81
C SER A 82 4.32 -4.31 -3.71
N LYS A 83 4.92 -3.28 -3.10
CA LYS A 83 4.24 -2.39 -2.14
C LYS A 83 3.19 -1.52 -2.83
N PHE A 84 3.28 -1.36 -4.16
CA PHE A 84 2.38 -0.54 -4.94
C PHE A 84 1.34 -1.39 -5.67
N ILE A 85 0.09 -0.94 -5.66
CA ILE A 85 -0.99 -1.58 -6.41
C ILE A 85 -0.95 -1.06 -7.84
N ARG A 86 -0.74 -1.96 -8.80
CA ARG A 86 -0.67 -1.58 -10.22
C ARG A 86 -1.94 -0.83 -10.64
N GLY A 87 -1.73 0.33 -11.27
CA GLY A 87 -2.81 1.18 -11.78
C GLY A 87 -3.25 2.30 -10.84
N THR A 88 -2.76 2.33 -9.59
CA THR A 88 -3.02 3.49 -8.71
C THR A 88 -2.11 4.68 -9.06
N PRO A 89 -2.47 5.91 -8.64
CA PRO A 89 -1.61 7.08 -8.79
C PRO A 89 -0.23 6.88 -8.15
N GLU A 90 -0.19 6.28 -6.96
CA GLU A 90 1.04 6.04 -6.20
C GLU A 90 1.96 5.07 -6.93
N TRP A 91 1.41 4.01 -7.54
CA TRP A 91 2.19 3.11 -8.39
C TRP A 91 2.78 3.84 -9.60
N SER A 92 1.98 4.70 -10.25
CA SER A 92 2.39 5.43 -11.45
C SER A 92 3.52 6.41 -11.14
N GLU A 93 3.37 7.13 -10.04
CA GLU A 93 4.36 8.08 -9.53
C GLU A 93 5.64 7.38 -9.07
N ALA A 94 5.53 6.30 -8.29
CA ALA A 94 6.68 5.53 -7.83
C ALA A 94 7.48 4.94 -8.99
N ARG A 95 6.79 4.40 -10.00
CA ARG A 95 7.41 3.90 -11.23
C ARG A 95 8.13 5.01 -11.98
N GLU A 96 7.50 6.16 -12.15
CA GLU A 96 8.08 7.29 -12.87
C GLU A 96 9.31 7.85 -12.14
N ASN A 97 9.23 8.00 -10.83
CA ASN A 97 10.36 8.41 -10.00
C ASN A 97 11.52 7.40 -10.09
N ALA A 98 11.24 6.09 -10.03
CA ALA A 98 12.25 5.06 -10.19
C ALA A 98 12.90 5.08 -11.59
N ARG A 99 12.09 5.26 -12.64
CA ARG A 99 12.56 5.46 -14.02
C ARG A 99 13.47 6.68 -14.13
N GLN A 100 13.07 7.82 -13.57
CA GLN A 100 13.89 9.04 -13.58
C GLN A 100 15.21 8.86 -12.83
N ARG A 101 15.20 8.17 -11.68
CA ARG A 101 16.43 7.82 -10.96
C ARG A 101 17.37 6.97 -11.81
N ALA A 102 16.83 5.95 -12.49
CA ALA A 102 17.61 5.12 -13.41
C ALA A 102 18.24 5.96 -14.54
N TRP A 103 17.50 6.92 -15.10
CA TRP A 103 18.03 7.82 -16.14
C TRP A 103 19.11 8.78 -15.66
N ARG A 104 19.19 9.07 -14.35
CA ARG A 104 20.23 9.92 -13.76
C ARG A 104 21.54 9.19 -13.51
N LEU A 105 21.60 7.86 -13.68
CA LEU A 105 22.84 7.10 -13.53
C LEU A 105 23.85 7.48 -14.63
N PRO A 106 25.14 7.64 -14.30
CA PRO A 106 26.15 8.11 -15.24
C PRO A 106 26.56 7.05 -16.28
N GLY A 107 26.54 5.76 -15.90
CA GLY A 107 26.89 4.65 -16.79
C GLY A 107 25.71 4.18 -17.65
N ARG A 108 25.94 3.93 -18.95
CA ARG A 108 24.91 3.34 -19.82
C ARG A 108 24.50 1.94 -19.38
N ASP A 109 25.45 1.12 -18.93
CA ASP A 109 25.17 -0.25 -18.48
C ASP A 109 24.40 -0.24 -17.14
N GLU A 110 24.77 0.65 -16.23
CA GLU A 110 24.08 0.86 -14.95
C GLU A 110 22.65 1.36 -15.17
N GLN A 111 22.47 2.31 -16.08
CA GLN A 111 21.15 2.80 -16.49
C GLN A 111 20.31 1.69 -17.11
N ALA A 112 20.87 0.90 -18.03
CA ALA A 112 20.16 -0.23 -18.63
C ALA A 112 19.76 -1.28 -17.59
N GLN A 113 20.63 -1.58 -16.63
CA GLN A 113 20.33 -2.48 -15.52
C GLN A 113 19.22 -1.92 -14.63
N ALA A 114 19.32 -0.67 -14.19
CA ALA A 114 18.30 -0.03 -13.36
C ALA A 114 16.94 0.05 -14.05
N LEU A 115 16.90 0.32 -15.36
CA LEU A 115 15.64 0.31 -16.12
C LEU A 115 15.01 -1.09 -16.21
N ARG A 116 15.82 -2.16 -16.32
CA ARG A 116 15.34 -3.55 -16.23
C ARG A 116 14.75 -3.84 -14.85
N GLU A 117 15.36 -3.31 -13.79
CA GLU A 117 14.85 -3.47 -12.42
C GLU A 117 13.53 -2.75 -12.22
N VAL A 118 13.39 -1.52 -12.73
CA VAL A 118 12.10 -0.81 -12.74
C VAL A 118 11.04 -1.61 -13.49
N GLN A 119 11.38 -2.21 -14.63
CA GLN A 119 10.44 -3.05 -15.38
C GLN A 119 10.09 -4.35 -14.63
N ARG A 120 11.03 -4.94 -13.91
CA ARG A 120 10.80 -6.13 -13.07
C ARG A 120 9.90 -5.82 -11.87
N GLU A 121 10.11 -4.69 -11.21
CA GLU A 121 9.39 -4.31 -9.99
C GLU A 121 7.97 -3.77 -10.28
N PHE A 122 7.83 -2.91 -11.28
CA PHE A 122 6.57 -2.25 -11.57
C PHE A 122 5.79 -2.89 -12.74
N GLY A 123 6.47 -3.61 -13.63
CA GLY A 123 5.88 -4.13 -14.86
C GLY A 123 5.85 -3.10 -16.00
N PRO A 124 5.19 -3.44 -17.14
CA PRO A 124 5.10 -2.55 -18.28
C PRO A 124 4.24 -1.31 -17.96
N SER A 125 4.56 -0.18 -18.59
CA SER A 125 3.75 1.04 -18.52
C SER A 125 2.31 0.76 -18.92
N MET A 126 1.35 1.40 -18.25
CA MET A 126 -0.03 1.36 -18.70
C MET A 126 -0.15 2.08 -20.06
N PRO A 127 -0.96 1.55 -20.99
CA PRO A 127 -1.22 2.24 -22.25
C PRO A 127 -1.93 3.56 -21.98
N THR A 128 -1.31 4.67 -22.36
CA THR A 128 -1.93 6.00 -22.32
C THR A 128 -2.80 6.18 -23.56
N HIS A 129 -4.05 5.72 -23.51
CA HIS A 129 -5.06 6.16 -24.48
C HIS A 129 -5.75 7.41 -23.94
N SER A 130 -5.28 8.59 -24.35
CA SER A 130 -6.01 9.85 -24.15
C SER A 130 -6.63 10.27 -25.47
N VAL A 131 -7.91 9.93 -25.69
CA VAL A 131 -8.71 10.51 -26.78
C VAL A 131 -9.15 11.90 -26.32
N VAL A 132 -8.45 12.94 -26.78
CA VAL A 132 -8.89 14.32 -26.59
C VAL A 132 -9.96 14.62 -27.64
N GLN A 133 -11.24 14.43 -27.29
CA GLN A 133 -12.34 14.98 -28.08
C GLN A 133 -12.35 16.50 -27.89
N ARG A 134 -11.77 17.24 -28.85
CA ARG A 134 -12.03 18.68 -28.97
C ARG A 134 -13.40 18.85 -29.62
N SER A 135 -14.44 19.08 -28.81
CA SER A 135 -15.70 19.61 -29.33
C SER A 135 -15.43 21.02 -29.85
N ARG A 136 -15.49 21.18 -31.18
CA ARG A 136 -15.54 22.50 -31.80
C ARG A 136 -16.92 23.07 -31.46
N GLY A 137 -16.98 24.11 -30.65
CA GLY A 137 -18.23 24.81 -30.33
C GLY A 137 -18.92 25.24 -31.61
N GLU A 138 -19.97 24.53 -31.97
CA GLU A 138 -20.87 24.86 -33.06
C GLU A 138 -21.73 26.05 -32.60
N GLY A 139 -21.70 27.13 -33.38
CA GLY A 139 -22.26 28.41 -33.02
C GLY A 139 -23.74 28.35 -32.65
N ALA A 140 -24.12 29.10 -31.63
CA ALA A 140 -25.51 29.31 -31.27
C ALA A 140 -26.30 29.85 -32.48
N PRO A 141 -27.52 29.33 -32.76
CA PRO A 141 -28.36 29.90 -33.81
C PRO A 141 -28.86 31.30 -33.40
N PRO A 142 -28.99 32.26 -34.34
CA PRO A 142 -29.51 33.59 -34.03
C PRO A 142 -30.99 33.51 -33.66
N LEU A 143 -31.36 34.17 -32.56
CA LEU A 143 -32.75 34.42 -32.18
C LEU A 143 -33.34 35.45 -33.16
N THR A 144 -34.20 35.02 -34.06
CA THR A 144 -35.07 35.92 -34.82
C THR A 144 -36.25 36.37 -33.94
N ARG A 145 -36.45 37.69 -33.90
CA ARG A 145 -37.64 38.36 -33.36
C ARG A 145 -38.63 38.64 -34.47
#